data_AF-A0A0R2D547-F1
#
_entry.id   AF-A0A0R2D547-F1
#
_cell.length_a   1.000
_cell.length_b   1.000
_cell.length_c   1.000
_cell.angle_alpha   90.00
_cell.angle_beta   90.00
_cell.angle_gamma   90.00
#
_symmetry.space_group_name_H-M   'P 1'
#
loop_
_entity.id
_entity.type
_entity.pdbx_description
1 polymer ?
#
loop_
_entity_poly.entity_id
_entity_poly.type
_entity_poly.pdbx_seq_one_letter_code
_entity_poly.pdbx_strand_id
1 'polypeptide(L)'
;MNRFQKQKIDQYLKEHKQSLDDIQQAFIDALTINQVSNEQAAALMVAIMRNLMLMPHNAKQLQALGIEPSKLSIDAVTELINVWAREYAKNL
;
A
#
# COMPACT_ATOMS: atom_id res chain seq x y z
N MET A 1 2.35 -26.36 -6.11
CA MET A 1 3.19 -26.20 -4.90
C MET A 1 2.62 -27.05 -3.79
N ASN A 2 3.44 -27.85 -3.10
CA ASN A 2 2.93 -28.72 -2.03
C ASN A 2 2.77 -27.97 -0.70
N ARG A 3 2.05 -28.57 0.26
CA ARG A 3 1.68 -27.92 1.53
C ARG A 3 2.91 -27.51 2.37
N PHE A 4 3.97 -28.32 2.33
CA PHE A 4 5.23 -28.08 3.03
C PHE A 4 6.04 -26.93 2.43
N GLN A 5 6.11 -26.84 1.11
CA GLN A 5 6.75 -25.72 0.40
C GLN A 5 6.04 -24.41 0.71
N LYS A 6 4.70 -24.43 0.75
CA LYS A 6 3.90 -23.25 1.12
C LYS A 6 4.20 -22.78 2.54
N GLN A 7 4.22 -23.69 3.51
CA GLN A 7 4.54 -23.36 4.90
C GLN A 7 5.95 -22.78 5.08
N LYS A 8 6.96 -23.35 4.40
CA LYS A 8 8.34 -22.81 4.45
C LYS A 8 8.43 -21.41 3.85
N ILE A 9 7.74 -21.15 2.74
CA ILE A 9 7.68 -19.82 2.12
C ILE A 9 6.96 -18.83 3.04
N ASP A 10 5.81 -19.21 3.60
CA ASP A 10 5.05 -18.36 4.51
C ASP A 10 5.84 -18.03 5.79
N GLN A 11 6.61 -18.98 6.31
CA GLN A 11 7.48 -18.79 7.47
C GLN A 11 8.66 -17.85 7.14
N TYR A 12 9.35 -18.09 6.03
CA TYR A 12 10.42 -17.22 5.56
C TYR A 12 9.93 -15.78 5.34
N LEU A 13 8.76 -15.60 4.72
CA LEU A 13 8.15 -14.29 4.50
C LEU A 13 7.76 -13.59 5.81
N LYS A 14 7.37 -14.34 6.84
CA LYS A 14 7.12 -13.78 8.18
C LYS A 14 8.39 -13.34 8.86
N GLU A 15 9.43 -14.16 8.81
CA GLU A 15 10.73 -13.89 9.44
C GLU A 15 11.47 -12.71 8.78
N HIS A 16 11.22 -12.46 7.50
CA HIS A 16 11.85 -11.38 6.72
C HIS A 16 10.88 -10.23 6.42
N LYS A 17 9.75 -10.14 7.13
CA LYS A 17 8.80 -9.04 6.95
C LYS A 17 9.43 -7.77 7.51
N GLN A 18 9.70 -6.81 6.63
CA GLN A 18 10.16 -5.48 7.04
C GLN A 18 9.12 -4.79 7.92
N SER A 19 9.60 -4.02 8.90
CA SER A 19 8.73 -3.14 9.69
C SER A 19 8.16 -2.03 8.82
N LEU A 20 7.07 -1.39 9.24
CA LEU A 20 6.55 -0.22 8.52
C LEU A 20 7.57 0.92 8.47
N ASP A 21 8.37 1.08 9.52
CA ASP A 21 9.43 2.08 9.59
C ASP A 21 10.55 1.81 8.58
N ASP A 22 10.98 0.54 8.45
CA ASP A 22 11.98 0.15 7.44
C ASP A 22 11.48 0.39 6.01
N ILE A 23 10.20 0.10 5.77
CA ILE A 23 9.56 0.35 4.47
C ILE A 23 9.53 1.86 4.22
N GLN A 24 9.07 2.65 5.19
CA GLN A 24 9.01 4.10 5.09
C GLN A 24 10.40 4.70 4.78
N GLN A 25 11.44 4.25 5.47
CA GLN A 25 12.80 4.74 5.25
C GLN A 25 13.28 4.41 3.83
N ALA A 26 13.03 3.20 3.33
CA ALA A 26 13.39 2.81 1.97
C ALA A 26 12.70 3.69 0.91
N PHE A 27 11.45 4.09 1.14
CA PHE A 27 10.75 5.05 0.28
C PHE A 27 11.39 6.44 0.33
N ILE A 28 11.68 6.97 1.54
CA ILE A 28 12.29 8.29 1.71
C ILE A 28 13.67 8.33 1.02
N ASP A 29 14.49 7.30 1.19
CA ASP A 29 15.80 7.22 0.56
C ASP A 29 15.69 7.24 -0.96
N ALA A 30 14.79 6.45 -1.53
CA ALA A 30 14.55 6.41 -2.97
C ALA A 30 14.08 7.77 -3.53
N LEU A 31 13.14 8.43 -2.85
CA LEU A 31 12.65 9.76 -3.27
C LEU A 31 13.76 10.83 -3.17
N THR A 32 14.59 10.76 -2.12
CA THR A 32 15.69 11.70 -1.88
C THR A 32 16.78 11.58 -2.93
N ILE A 33 17.25 10.36 -3.20
CA ILE A 33 18.32 10.08 -4.19
C ILE A 33 17.92 10.58 -5.58
N ASN A 34 16.64 10.45 -5.94
CA ASN A 34 16.13 10.84 -7.25
C ASN A 34 15.64 12.29 -7.29
N GLN A 35 15.81 13.08 -6.23
CA GLN A 35 15.37 14.48 -6.13
C GLN A 35 13.90 14.67 -6.54
N VAL A 36 13.04 13.75 -6.10
CA VAL A 36 11.62 13.75 -6.47
C VAL A 36 10.91 14.95 -5.85
N SER A 37 10.16 15.71 -6.65
CA SER A 37 9.37 16.86 -6.15
C SER A 37 8.16 16.39 -5.33
N ASN A 38 7.56 17.32 -4.58
CA ASN A 38 6.37 17.02 -3.79
C ASN A 38 5.19 16.53 -4.66
N GLU A 39 4.99 17.14 -5.83
CA GLU A 39 3.94 16.77 -6.78
C GLU A 39 4.19 15.38 -7.37
N GLN A 40 5.45 15.07 -7.71
CA GLN A 40 5.83 13.76 -8.21
C GLN A 40 5.67 12.68 -7.14
N ALA A 41 6.07 12.97 -5.90
CA ALA A 41 5.88 12.07 -4.77
C ALA A 41 4.38 11.81 -4.53
N ALA A 42 3.54 12.84 -4.55
CA ALA A 42 2.09 12.69 -4.42
C ALA A 42 1.50 11.81 -5.53
N ALA A 43 1.90 12.03 -6.78
CA ALA A 43 1.47 11.19 -7.91
C ALA A 43 1.89 9.73 -7.75
N LEU A 44 3.12 9.47 -7.28
CA LEU A 44 3.60 8.11 -6.97
C LEU A 44 2.76 7.47 -5.87
N MET A 45 2.47 8.18 -4.78
CA MET A 45 1.66 7.65 -3.68
C MET A 45 0.24 7.29 -4.14
N VAL A 46 -0.39 8.12 -4.98
CA VAL A 46 -1.70 7.81 -5.57
C VAL A 46 -1.63 6.55 -6.46
N ALA A 47 -0.61 6.44 -7.30
CA ALA A 47 -0.43 5.27 -8.17
C ALA A 47 -0.18 3.98 -7.37
N ILE A 48 0.70 4.04 -6.36
CA ILE A 48 0.97 2.92 -5.44
C ILE A 48 -0.34 2.52 -4.75
N MET A 49 -1.08 3.48 -4.21
CA MET A 49 -2.31 3.17 -3.48
C MET A 49 -3.36 2.50 -4.38
N ARG A 50 -3.52 2.98 -5.62
CA ARG A 50 -4.42 2.35 -6.59
C ARG A 50 -4.05 0.88 -6.80
N ASN A 51 -2.77 0.58 -6.94
CA ASN A 51 -2.30 -0.80 -7.08
C ASN A 51 -2.53 -1.63 -5.80
N LEU A 52 -2.28 -1.05 -4.62
CA LEU A 52 -2.56 -1.70 -3.34
C LEU A 52 -4.05 -2.05 -3.19
N MET A 53 -4.96 -1.13 -3.54
CA MET A 53 -6.41 -1.37 -3.50
C MET A 53 -6.85 -2.53 -4.40
N LEU A 54 -6.14 -2.75 -5.52
CA LEU A 54 -6.41 -3.85 -6.46
C LEU A 54 -5.80 -5.18 -6.03
N MET A 55 -4.90 -5.21 -5.04
CA MET A 55 -4.33 -6.46 -4.54
C MET A 55 -5.43 -7.37 -3.96
N PRO A 56 -5.38 -8.70 -4.18
CA PRO A 56 -6.51 -9.58 -3.87
C PRO A 56 -7.04 -9.52 -2.43
N HIS A 57 -6.19 -9.25 -1.44
CA HIS A 57 -6.61 -9.17 -0.04
C HIS A 57 -7.34 -7.84 0.27
N ASN A 58 -6.83 -6.71 -0.25
CA ASN A 58 -7.47 -5.40 -0.09
C ASN A 58 -8.73 -5.29 -0.95
N ALA A 59 -8.69 -5.78 -2.19
CA ALA A 59 -9.83 -5.74 -3.09
C ALA A 59 -11.03 -6.49 -2.51
N LYS A 60 -10.81 -7.65 -1.86
CA LYS A 60 -11.87 -8.39 -1.16
C LYS A 60 -12.47 -7.60 0.00
N GLN A 61 -11.64 -6.91 0.78
CA GLN A 61 -12.12 -6.07 1.89
C GLN A 61 -12.96 -4.90 1.36
N LEU A 62 -12.51 -4.22 0.30
CA LEU A 62 -13.25 -3.14 -0.34
C LEU A 62 -14.58 -3.62 -0.94
N GLN A 63 -14.57 -4.77 -1.62
CA GLN A 63 -15.79 -5.38 -2.17
C GLN A 63 -16.80 -5.76 -1.09
N ALA A 64 -16.35 -6.22 0.08
CA ALA A 64 -17.23 -6.49 1.21
C ALA A 64 -17.92 -5.22 1.76
N LEU A 65 -17.33 -4.06 1.52
CA LEU A 65 -17.90 -2.74 1.82
C LEU A 65 -18.72 -2.15 0.66
N GLY A 66 -18.92 -2.91 -0.42
CA GLY A 66 -19.63 -2.45 -1.62
C GLY A 66 -18.78 -1.54 -2.53
N ILE A 67 -17.47 -1.48 -2.33
CA ILE A 67 -16.55 -0.66 -3.12
C ILE A 67 -15.88 -1.54 -4.17
N GLU A 68 -15.99 -1.16 -5.45
CA GLU A 68 -15.32 -1.85 -6.55
C GLU A 68 -14.03 -1.12 -6.93
N PRO A 69 -12.84 -1.57 -6.47
CA PRO A 69 -11.59 -0.83 -6.61
C PRO A 69 -11.15 -0.61 -8.06
N SER A 70 -11.51 -1.51 -8.97
CA SER A 70 -11.21 -1.38 -10.41
C SER A 70 -11.97 -0.25 -11.09
N LYS A 71 -13.08 0.22 -10.50
CA LYS A 71 -13.93 1.29 -11.04
C LYS A 71 -13.70 2.64 -10.39
N LEU A 72 -12.81 2.74 -9.40
CA LEU A 72 -12.50 4.00 -8.73
C LEU A 72 -11.79 4.96 -9.69
N SER A 73 -12.27 6.20 -9.73
CA SER A 73 -11.58 7.32 -10.38
C SER A 73 -10.35 7.73 -9.57
N ILE A 74 -9.44 8.49 -10.19
CA ILE A 74 -8.27 9.05 -9.49
C ILE A 74 -8.70 9.94 -8.33
N ASP A 75 -9.75 10.74 -8.52
CA ASP A 75 -10.29 11.62 -7.46
C ASP A 75 -10.80 10.80 -6.26
N ALA A 76 -11.52 9.71 -6.52
CA ALA A 76 -12.01 8.82 -5.46
C ALA A 76 -10.84 8.13 -4.72
N VAL A 77 -9.80 7.71 -5.44
CA VAL A 77 -8.59 7.14 -4.81
C VAL A 77 -7.90 8.18 -3.92
N THR A 78 -7.78 9.42 -4.40
CA THR A 78 -7.16 10.51 -3.65
C THR A 78 -7.93 10.84 -2.37
N GLU A 79 -9.26 10.86 -2.44
CA GLU A 79 -10.09 11.11 -1.26
C GLU A 79 -9.99 9.97 -0.24
N LEU A 80 -9.97 8.72 -0.69
CA LEU A 80 -9.77 7.56 0.20
C LEU A 80 -8.40 7.62 0.91
N ILE A 81 -7.34 8.01 0.20
CA ILE A 81 -6.03 8.24 0.81
C ILE A 81 -6.13 9.30 1.90
N ASN A 82 -6.76 10.44 1.61
CA ASN A 82 -6.94 11.52 2.58
C ASN A 82 -7.67 11.05 3.85
N VAL A 83 -8.77 10.31 3.68
CA VAL A 83 -9.55 9.75 4.80
C VAL A 83 -8.70 8.78 5.64
N TRP A 84 -8.06 7.79 5.01
CA TRP A 84 -7.28 6.79 5.74
C TRP A 84 -6.02 7.34 6.37
N ALA A 85 -5.32 8.26 5.69
CA ALA A 85 -4.14 8.93 6.26
C ALA A 85 -4.51 9.73 7.51
N ARG A 86 -5.63 10.46 7.47
CA ARG A 86 -6.15 11.20 8.63
C ARG A 86 -6.53 10.26 9.77
N GLU A 87 -7.19 9.15 9.47
CA GLU A 87 -7.59 8.18 10.49
C GLU A 87 -6.37 7.55 11.15
N TYR A 88 -5.37 7.16 10.36
CA TYR A 88 -4.11 6.62 10.88
C TYR A 88 -3.37 7.63 11.76
N ALA A 89 -3.30 8.89 11.32
CA ALA A 89 -2.60 9.96 12.03
C ALA A 89 -3.18 10.28 13.43
N LYS A 90 -4.44 9.91 13.72
CA LYS A 90 -5.00 10.04 15.08
C LYS A 90 -4.33 9.12 16.10
N ASN A 91 -3.62 8.09 15.62
CA ASN A 91 -2.95 7.09 16.44
C ASN A 91 -1.42 7.26 16.45
N LEU A 92 -0.91 8.34 15.84
CA LEU A 92 0.49 8.76 15.93
C LEU A 92 0.69 9.64 17.18
#